data_AF-A0A3M1YI31-F1
#
_entry.id   AF-A0A3M1YI31-F1
#
_cell.length_a   1.000
_cell.length_b   1.000
_cell.length_c   1.000
_cell.angle_alpha   90.00
_cell.angle_beta   90.00
_cell.angle_gamma   90.00
#
_symmetry.space_group_name_H-M   'P 1'
#
loop_
_entity.id
_entity.type
_entity.pdbx_description
1 polymer ?
#
loop_
_entity_poly.entity_id
_entity_poly.type
_entity_poly.pdbx_seq_one_letter_code
_entity_poly.pdbx_strand_id
1 'polypeptide(L)'
;MKNKTSLCVLAGIFLPMLLFFSFQNNPKPMTPNNYDDYAAAWKVIDSLESRGLPKSALEKVLVLLDKAKKEKNTPQIAKCLIYRAKYESQLEEDGIVKAIQKWSEEIEEAEGPLRALLQSMLAELYTRYLDTHRWQIQDRTETPTPVSDDIRTWTIGQLLDKAAGLYWASLENEDALKEDLSDFQILLTSRETENLRPTLFDFLAHRAIDYFANEQAHLTQPVYAFYVDNPEWFAPAGDFVKMKIETADTTSFKYRS
;
A
#
# COMPACT_ATOMS: atom_id res chain seq x y z
N MET A 1 -34.88 39.93 -81.73
CA MET A 1 -34.74 39.04 -82.92
C MET A 1 -33.73 37.97 -82.55
N LYS A 2 -34.13 36.69 -82.42
CA LYS A 2 -33.87 35.59 -83.39
C LYS A 2 -32.43 35.66 -83.95
N ASN A 3 -31.56 34.64 -83.95
CA ASN A 3 -31.66 33.21 -83.69
C ASN A 3 -30.21 32.64 -83.76
N LYS A 4 -29.95 31.50 -83.09
CA LYS A 4 -29.28 30.25 -83.57
C LYS A 4 -28.20 30.39 -84.68
N THR A 5 -27.00 29.79 -84.64
CA THR A 5 -26.55 28.40 -84.40
C THR A 5 -25.03 28.39 -84.67
N SER A 6 -24.20 27.60 -84.00
CA SER A 6 -23.75 26.32 -84.57
C SER A 6 -22.98 25.45 -83.58
N LEU A 7 -23.18 24.17 -83.82
CA LEU A 7 -22.80 22.95 -83.12
C LEU A 7 -21.41 22.50 -83.59
N CYS A 8 -20.53 22.08 -82.67
CA CYS A 8 -19.50 21.07 -82.97
C CYS A 8 -19.32 20.16 -81.76
N VAL A 9 -19.71 18.90 -81.98
CA VAL A 9 -19.57 17.75 -81.09
C VAL A 9 -18.21 17.13 -81.34
N LEU A 10 -17.44 16.85 -80.29
CA LEU A 10 -16.44 15.79 -80.29
C LEU A 10 -16.39 15.15 -78.90
N ALA A 11 -16.85 13.89 -78.86
CA ALA A 11 -16.62 12.92 -77.80
C ALA A 11 -15.11 12.66 -77.63
N GLY A 12 -14.55 12.24 -76.50
CA GLY A 12 -15.08 11.88 -75.19
C GLY A 12 -13.91 11.41 -74.29
N ILE A 13 -14.26 10.72 -73.21
CA ILE A 13 -13.44 9.86 -72.31
C ILE A 13 -13.20 10.41 -70.88
N PHE A 14 -13.91 9.74 -69.94
CA PHE A 14 -13.58 9.37 -68.55
C PHE A 14 -13.06 10.42 -67.55
N LEU A 15 -13.86 10.69 -66.50
CA LEU A 15 -13.70 10.05 -65.17
C LEU A 15 -14.85 10.51 -64.24
N PRO A 16 -15.62 9.62 -63.58
CA PRO A 16 -16.61 10.07 -62.61
C PRO A 16 -15.92 10.50 -61.32
N MET A 17 -16.14 11.77 -60.95
CA MET A 17 -15.81 12.36 -59.66
C MET A 17 -16.68 11.70 -58.59
N LEU A 18 -16.18 10.59 -58.02
CA LEU A 18 -16.73 10.00 -56.80
C LEU A 18 -16.41 10.93 -55.64
N LEU A 19 -17.44 11.63 -55.15
CA LEU A 19 -17.46 12.27 -53.85
C LEU A 19 -17.19 11.20 -52.78
N PHE A 20 -15.94 11.06 -52.37
CA PHE A 20 -15.60 10.43 -51.11
C PHE A 20 -16.14 11.35 -50.00
N PHE A 21 -17.35 11.05 -49.54
CA PHE A 21 -17.73 11.33 -48.16
C PHE A 21 -16.75 10.55 -47.28
N SER A 22 -15.68 11.21 -46.86
CA SER A 22 -14.88 10.74 -45.74
C SER A 22 -15.79 10.74 -44.51
N PHE A 23 -16.44 9.62 -44.24
CA PHE A 23 -16.86 9.29 -42.89
C PHE A 23 -15.57 9.28 -42.06
N GLN A 24 -15.28 10.39 -41.39
CA GLN A 24 -14.39 10.38 -40.25
C GLN A 24 -15.11 9.60 -39.15
N ASN A 25 -15.04 8.28 -39.23
CA ASN A 25 -15.01 7.47 -38.02
C ASN A 25 -13.74 7.90 -37.31
N ASN A 26 -13.83 8.86 -36.39
CA ASN A 26 -12.86 8.91 -35.31
C ASN A 26 -13.01 7.58 -34.60
N PRO A 27 -12.04 6.64 -34.70
CA PRO A 27 -12.05 5.53 -33.77
C PRO A 27 -12.01 6.17 -32.38
N LYS A 28 -13.04 5.94 -31.57
CA LYS A 28 -12.87 6.08 -30.12
C LYS A 28 -11.58 5.32 -29.80
N PRO A 29 -10.66 5.86 -28.99
CA PRO A 29 -9.51 5.08 -28.59
C PRO A 29 -10.06 3.83 -27.89
N MET A 30 -10.06 2.71 -28.62
CA MET A 30 -10.21 1.39 -28.04
C MET A 30 -8.89 1.14 -27.33
N THR A 31 -8.81 1.59 -26.07
CA THR A 31 -7.93 0.94 -25.12
C THR A 31 -8.31 -0.54 -25.14
N PRO A 32 -7.39 -1.48 -25.42
CA PRO A 32 -7.67 -2.89 -25.25
C PRO A 32 -8.06 -3.07 -23.79
N ASN A 33 -9.34 -3.27 -23.52
CA ASN A 33 -9.85 -3.43 -22.17
C ASN A 33 -9.60 -4.88 -21.76
N ASN A 34 -8.33 -5.27 -21.71
CA ASN A 34 -7.91 -6.58 -21.22
C ASN A 34 -7.70 -6.48 -19.70
N TYR A 35 -8.72 -6.00 -18.97
CA TYR A 35 -8.73 -5.96 -17.51
C TYR A 35 -9.05 -7.33 -16.89
N ASP A 36 -9.27 -8.35 -17.72
CA ASP A 36 -9.39 -9.75 -17.31
C ASP A 36 -8.05 -10.30 -16.80
N ASP A 37 -6.92 -9.67 -17.17
CA ASP A 37 -5.59 -10.00 -16.70
C ASP A 37 -5.04 -8.91 -15.76
N TYR A 38 -4.60 -9.30 -14.55
CA TYR A 38 -3.96 -8.41 -13.59
C TYR A 38 -2.69 -7.75 -14.17
N ALA A 39 -1.90 -8.48 -14.96
CA ALA A 39 -0.66 -7.92 -15.52
C ALA A 39 -0.96 -6.79 -16.52
N ALA A 40 -2.00 -6.93 -17.33
CA ALA A 40 -2.45 -5.87 -18.24
C ALA A 40 -3.04 -4.68 -17.46
N ALA A 41 -3.81 -4.92 -16.40
CA ALA A 41 -4.34 -3.85 -15.54
C ALA A 41 -3.20 -3.04 -14.88
N TRP A 42 -2.19 -3.72 -14.33
CA TRP A 42 -1.02 -3.07 -13.73
C TRP A 42 -0.22 -2.27 -14.74
N LYS A 43 0.00 -2.76 -15.97
CA LYS A 43 0.66 -1.97 -17.03
C LYS A 43 -0.05 -0.65 -17.31
N VAL A 44 -1.38 -0.62 -17.26
CA VAL A 44 -2.16 0.61 -17.42
C VAL A 44 -1.97 1.54 -16.22
N ILE A 45 -2.04 1.01 -14.99
CA ILE A 45 -1.83 1.78 -13.75
C ILE A 45 -0.42 2.39 -13.74
N ASP A 46 0.60 1.59 -14.01
CA ASP A 46 2.00 2.02 -14.04
C ASP A 46 2.24 3.10 -15.12
N SER A 47 1.59 2.98 -16.29
CA SER A 47 1.66 4.01 -17.34
C SER A 47 0.99 5.32 -16.94
N LEU A 48 -0.10 5.27 -16.18
CA LEU A 48 -0.75 6.47 -15.64
C LEU A 48 0.13 7.14 -14.59
N GLU A 49 0.74 6.34 -13.71
CA GLU A 49 1.68 6.83 -12.71
C GLU A 49 2.91 7.49 -13.36
N SER A 50 3.53 6.84 -14.35
CA SER A 50 4.71 7.38 -15.03
C SER A 50 4.43 8.70 -15.76
N ARG A 51 3.16 9.00 -16.02
CA ARG A 51 2.70 10.25 -16.64
C ARG A 51 2.26 11.30 -15.61
N GLY A 52 2.39 11.02 -14.31
CA GLY A 52 1.97 11.91 -13.24
C GLY A 52 0.44 12.08 -13.16
N LEU A 53 -0.31 11.00 -13.42
CA LEU A 53 -1.79 11.01 -13.39
C LEU A 53 -2.34 10.19 -12.21
N PRO A 54 -2.07 10.58 -10.94
CA PRO A 54 -2.44 9.79 -9.76
C PRO A 54 -3.96 9.62 -9.61
N LYS A 55 -4.77 10.60 -10.02
CA LYS A 55 -6.23 10.49 -9.98
C LYS A 55 -6.74 9.39 -10.92
N SER A 56 -6.26 9.37 -12.16
CA SER A 56 -6.63 8.33 -13.11
C SER A 56 -6.08 6.96 -12.70
N ALA A 57 -4.87 6.91 -12.13
CA ALA A 57 -4.31 5.68 -11.60
C ALA A 57 -5.14 5.13 -10.43
N LEU A 58 -5.60 6.00 -9.51
CA LEU A 58 -6.48 5.64 -8.41
C LEU A 58 -7.81 5.05 -8.91
N GLU A 59 -8.46 5.69 -9.89
CA GLU A 59 -9.69 5.15 -10.49
C GLU A 59 -9.50 3.72 -11.03
N LYS A 60 -8.35 3.45 -11.65
CA LYS A 60 -8.00 2.12 -12.16
C LYS A 60 -7.69 1.11 -11.05
N VAL A 61 -7.01 1.54 -9.99
CA VAL A 61 -6.75 0.72 -8.80
C VAL A 61 -8.05 0.31 -8.11
N LEU A 62 -9.02 1.22 -7.97
CA LEU A 62 -10.31 0.89 -7.35
C LEU A 62 -11.10 -0.16 -8.14
N VAL A 63 -11.09 -0.07 -9.48
CA VAL A 63 -11.69 -1.09 -10.35
C VAL A 63 -10.99 -2.45 -10.16
N LEU A 64 -9.66 -2.45 -10.07
CA LEU A 64 -8.89 -3.68 -9.89
C LEU A 64 -9.08 -4.28 -8.48
N LEU A 65 -9.25 -3.43 -7.46
CA LEU A 65 -9.53 -3.83 -6.08
C LEU A 65 -10.87 -4.56 -6.00
N ASP A 66 -11.94 -4.02 -6.61
CA ASP A 66 -13.25 -4.66 -6.65
C ASP A 66 -13.20 -6.03 -7.30
N LYS A 67 -12.42 -6.17 -8.38
CA LYS A 67 -12.18 -7.46 -9.02
C LYS A 67 -11.45 -8.42 -8.08
N ALA A 68 -10.35 -7.97 -7.48
CA ALA A 68 -9.55 -8.78 -6.56
C ALA A 68 -10.37 -9.26 -5.35
N LYS A 69 -11.24 -8.42 -4.80
CA LYS A 69 -12.19 -8.79 -3.73
C LYS A 69 -13.18 -9.86 -4.21
N LYS A 70 -13.77 -9.72 -5.40
CA LYS A 70 -14.70 -10.72 -5.97
C LYS A 70 -14.04 -12.06 -6.24
N GLU A 71 -12.78 -12.04 -6.67
CA GLU A 71 -11.98 -13.24 -6.94
C GLU A 71 -11.28 -13.80 -5.68
N LYS A 72 -11.40 -13.11 -4.53
CA LYS A 72 -10.70 -13.43 -3.28
C LYS A 72 -9.18 -13.56 -3.47
N ASN A 73 -8.61 -12.75 -4.34
CA ASN A 73 -7.18 -12.75 -4.63
C ASN A 73 -6.44 -11.87 -3.61
N THR A 74 -6.12 -12.44 -2.45
CA THR A 74 -5.51 -11.75 -1.31
C THR A 74 -4.27 -10.92 -1.67
N PRO A 75 -3.28 -11.44 -2.42
CA PRO A 75 -2.14 -10.63 -2.84
C PRO A 75 -2.55 -9.39 -3.66
N GLN A 76 -3.46 -9.55 -4.62
CA GLN A 76 -3.91 -8.44 -5.46
C GLN A 76 -4.74 -7.42 -4.68
N ILE A 77 -5.57 -7.87 -3.73
CA ILE A 77 -6.29 -6.99 -2.81
C ILE A 77 -5.29 -6.11 -2.06
N ALA A 78 -4.26 -6.73 -1.47
CA ALA A 78 -3.24 -6.00 -0.74
C ALA A 78 -2.48 -5.00 -1.62
N LYS A 79 -2.03 -5.42 -2.81
CA LYS A 79 -1.32 -4.52 -3.75
C LYS A 79 -2.20 -3.33 -4.14
N CYS A 80 -3.47 -3.57 -4.44
CA CYS A 80 -4.43 -2.51 -4.73
C CYS A 80 -4.62 -1.55 -3.55
N LEU A 81 -4.72 -2.05 -2.31
CA LEU A 81 -4.86 -1.21 -1.12
C LEU A 81 -3.62 -0.33 -0.86
N ILE A 82 -2.42 -0.86 -1.08
CA ILE A 82 -1.15 -0.10 -1.01
C ILE A 82 -1.16 1.04 -2.04
N TYR A 83 -1.49 0.73 -3.29
CA TYR A 83 -1.51 1.72 -4.37
C TYR A 83 -2.64 2.75 -4.18
N ARG A 84 -3.79 2.34 -3.62
CA ARG A 84 -4.85 3.25 -3.22
C ARG A 84 -4.35 4.25 -2.18
N ALA A 85 -3.75 3.77 -1.09
CA ALA A 85 -3.19 4.63 -0.05
C ALA A 85 -2.13 5.60 -0.61
N LYS A 86 -1.24 5.08 -1.47
CA LYS A 86 -0.24 5.90 -2.17
C LYS A 86 -0.89 7.04 -2.97
N TYR A 87 -1.86 6.75 -3.84
CA TYR A 87 -2.45 7.79 -4.68
C TYR A 87 -3.37 8.73 -3.92
N GLU A 88 -4.16 8.23 -2.96
CA GLU A 88 -4.99 9.08 -2.09
C GLU A 88 -4.11 10.03 -1.27
N SER A 89 -2.95 9.58 -0.75
CA SER A 89 -2.02 10.43 -0.03
C SER A 89 -1.41 11.56 -0.87
N GLN A 90 -1.34 11.40 -2.20
CA GLN A 90 -0.85 12.43 -3.12
C GLN A 90 -1.93 13.44 -3.53
N LEU A 91 -3.21 13.02 -3.49
CA LEU A 91 -4.33 13.81 -4.01
C LEU A 91 -5.02 14.65 -2.94
N GLU A 92 -4.90 14.27 -1.67
CA GLU A 92 -5.68 14.83 -0.57
C GLU A 92 -4.80 15.51 0.47
N GLU A 93 -5.22 16.70 0.91
CA GLU A 93 -4.73 17.29 2.17
C GLU A 93 -5.11 16.34 3.33
N ASP A 94 -4.18 16.16 4.27
CA ASP A 94 -4.26 15.13 5.32
C ASP A 94 -4.46 13.70 4.78
N GLY A 95 -4.00 13.40 3.55
CA GLY A 95 -4.26 12.12 2.89
C GLY A 95 -3.80 10.89 3.69
N ILE A 96 -2.75 11.02 4.50
CA ILE A 96 -2.31 9.96 5.42
C ILE A 96 -3.32 9.68 6.56
N VAL A 97 -3.99 10.70 7.08
CA VAL A 97 -5.02 10.56 8.13
C VAL A 97 -6.19 9.74 7.59
N LYS A 98 -6.65 10.08 6.38
CA LYS A 98 -7.74 9.37 5.71
C LYS A 98 -7.34 7.96 5.30
N ALA A 99 -6.10 7.75 4.87
CA ALA A 99 -5.58 6.42 4.56
C ALA A 99 -5.61 5.52 5.80
N ILE A 100 -5.16 6.02 6.96
CA ILE A 100 -5.23 5.32 8.24
C ILE A 100 -6.67 4.92 8.59
N GLN A 101 -7.62 5.86 8.46
CA GLN A 101 -9.03 5.58 8.75
C GLN A 101 -9.60 4.50 7.81
N LYS A 102 -9.46 4.68 6.50
CA LYS A 102 -9.94 3.70 5.50
C LYS A 102 -9.31 2.33 5.70
N TRP A 103 -8.03 2.26 6.05
CA TRP A 103 -7.36 0.99 6.31
C TRP A 103 -7.84 0.31 7.59
N SER A 104 -8.15 1.08 8.63
CA SER A 104 -8.77 0.49 9.83
C SER A 104 -10.11 -0.16 9.51
N GLU A 105 -10.93 0.46 8.64
CA GLU A 105 -12.20 -0.12 8.16
C GLU A 105 -11.97 -1.40 7.34
N GLU A 106 -10.99 -1.40 6.42
CA GLU A 106 -10.67 -2.59 5.61
C GLU A 106 -10.14 -3.76 6.47
N ILE A 107 -9.44 -3.48 7.58
CA ILE A 107 -8.98 -4.51 8.53
C ILE A 107 -10.14 -5.17 9.27
N GLU A 108 -11.22 -4.45 9.55
CA GLU A 108 -12.40 -5.02 10.22
C GLU A 108 -13.05 -6.12 9.36
N GLU A 109 -13.07 -5.93 8.04
CA GLU A 109 -13.61 -6.90 7.07
C GLU A 109 -12.60 -7.98 6.66
N ALA A 110 -11.31 -7.78 6.93
CA ALA A 110 -10.25 -8.70 6.54
C ALA A 110 -10.07 -9.85 7.53
N GLU A 111 -9.73 -11.02 7.00
CA GLU A 111 -9.43 -12.23 7.78
C GLU A 111 -8.10 -12.86 7.32
N GLY A 112 -7.54 -13.72 8.19
CA GLY A 112 -6.37 -14.53 7.86
C GLY A 112 -5.16 -13.73 7.38
N PRO A 113 -4.44 -14.21 6.34
CA PRO A 113 -3.26 -13.55 5.78
C PRO A 113 -3.47 -12.09 5.37
N LEU A 114 -4.66 -11.76 4.84
CA LEU A 114 -4.98 -10.39 4.45
C LEU A 114 -5.01 -9.46 5.67
N ARG A 115 -5.65 -9.88 6.75
CA ARG A 115 -5.76 -9.09 7.99
C ARG A 115 -4.38 -8.80 8.57
N ALA A 116 -3.55 -9.83 8.70
CA ALA A 116 -2.20 -9.73 9.22
C ALA A 116 -1.35 -8.74 8.41
N LEU A 117 -1.41 -8.86 7.09
CA LEU A 117 -0.69 -7.97 6.19
C LEU A 117 -1.17 -6.51 6.32
N LEU A 118 -2.48 -6.28 6.33
CA LEU A 118 -3.03 -4.94 6.50
C LEU A 118 -2.70 -4.33 7.86
N GLN A 119 -2.66 -5.12 8.93
CA GLN A 119 -2.23 -4.67 10.26
C GLN A 119 -0.76 -4.21 10.25
N SER A 120 0.15 -5.02 9.68
CA SER A 120 1.57 -4.66 9.56
C SER A 120 1.80 -3.41 8.71
N MET A 121 1.02 -3.23 7.65
CA MET A 121 1.13 -2.03 6.83
C MET A 121 0.49 -0.82 7.52
N LEU A 122 -0.61 -0.98 8.26
CA LEU A 122 -1.24 0.10 9.02
C LEU A 122 -0.30 0.60 10.13
N ALA A 123 0.43 -0.31 10.78
CA ALA A 123 1.49 0.04 11.74
C ALA A 123 2.56 0.95 11.11
N GLU A 124 2.96 0.66 9.86
CA GLU A 124 3.87 1.50 9.10
C GLU A 124 3.28 2.88 8.79
N LEU A 125 1.99 2.97 8.46
CA LEU A 125 1.32 4.26 8.24
C LEU A 125 1.30 5.13 9.51
N TYR A 126 1.03 4.56 10.68
CA TYR A 126 1.11 5.27 11.96
C TYR A 126 2.53 5.81 12.21
N THR A 127 3.54 5.00 11.91
CA THR A 127 4.96 5.38 12.05
C THR A 127 5.31 6.53 11.10
N ARG A 128 4.92 6.43 9.82
CA ARG A 128 5.12 7.50 8.83
C ARG A 128 4.40 8.80 9.22
N TYR A 129 3.20 8.69 9.81
CA TYR A 129 2.47 9.84 10.32
C TYR A 129 3.26 10.53 11.44
N LEU A 130 3.73 9.76 12.42
CA LEU A 130 4.60 10.25 13.49
C LEU A 130 5.84 10.95 12.94
N ASP A 131 6.56 10.32 12.00
CA ASP A 131 7.79 10.87 11.44
C ASP A 131 7.55 12.21 10.74
N THR A 132 6.45 12.32 10.01
CA THR A 132 6.06 13.53 9.28
C THR A 132 5.62 14.67 10.22
N HIS A 133 4.98 14.31 11.34
CA HIS A 133 4.37 15.28 12.27
C HIS A 133 5.15 15.45 13.59
N ARG A 134 6.34 14.86 13.69
CA ARG A 134 7.09 14.75 14.94
C ARG A 134 7.31 16.09 15.61
N TRP A 135 7.71 17.09 14.83
CA TRP A 135 8.04 18.42 15.33
C TRP A 135 6.81 19.17 15.86
N GLN A 136 5.62 18.94 15.30
CA GLN A 136 4.36 19.53 15.77
C GLN A 136 3.89 18.92 17.09
N ILE A 137 4.21 17.65 17.33
CA ILE A 137 3.61 16.88 18.42
C ILE A 137 4.57 16.59 19.58
N GLN A 138 5.85 16.99 19.45
CA GLN A 138 6.89 16.74 20.46
C GLN A 138 6.56 17.29 21.85
N ASP A 139 5.85 18.41 21.94
CA ASP A 139 5.56 19.12 23.19
C ASP A 139 4.18 18.78 23.77
N ARG A 140 3.49 17.77 23.21
CA ARG A 140 2.18 17.35 23.71
C ARG A 140 2.33 16.61 25.03
N THR A 141 1.48 16.94 26.00
CA THR A 141 1.39 16.20 27.25
C THR A 141 0.86 14.79 26.98
N GLU A 142 1.63 13.78 27.38
CA GLU A 142 1.22 12.38 27.30
C GLU A 142 -0.04 12.12 28.14
N THR A 143 -1.01 11.42 27.55
CA THR A 143 -2.21 10.94 28.25
C THR A 143 -2.33 9.43 28.10
N PRO A 144 -2.76 8.69 29.15
CA PRO A 144 -2.86 7.23 29.08
C PRO A 144 -3.80 6.71 27.99
N THR A 145 -4.80 7.50 27.61
CA THR A 145 -5.76 7.16 26.56
C THR A 145 -5.94 8.33 25.59
N PRO A 146 -6.16 8.06 24.29
CA PRO A 146 -6.55 9.08 23.34
C PRO A 146 -7.82 9.80 23.77
N VAL A 147 -7.86 11.12 23.55
CA VAL A 147 -9.04 11.95 23.86
C VAL A 147 -10.10 11.84 22.75
N SER A 148 -9.69 11.40 21.56
CA SER A 148 -10.52 11.24 20.37
C SER A 148 -9.90 10.20 19.43
N ASP A 149 -10.71 9.65 18.52
CA ASP A 149 -10.24 8.81 17.41
C ASP A 149 -9.49 9.60 16.33
N ASP A 150 -9.54 10.94 16.39
CA ASP A 150 -8.75 11.78 15.48
C ASP A 150 -7.26 11.70 15.84
N ILE A 151 -6.49 11.02 15.00
CA ILE A 151 -5.04 10.81 15.17
C ILE A 151 -4.26 12.14 15.26
N ARG A 152 -4.83 13.25 14.77
CA ARG A 152 -4.23 14.59 14.90
C ARG A 152 -4.17 15.06 16.33
N THR A 153 -4.94 14.47 17.24
CA THR A 153 -4.92 14.75 18.68
C THR A 153 -3.97 13.84 19.46
N TRP A 154 -3.42 12.81 18.81
CA TRP A 154 -2.65 11.78 19.50
C TRP A 154 -1.24 12.22 19.85
N THR A 155 -0.72 11.68 20.93
CA THR A 155 0.65 11.93 21.41
C THR A 155 1.65 10.99 20.74
N ILE A 156 2.95 11.22 20.95
CA ILE A 156 3.99 10.34 20.41
C ILE A 156 3.82 8.92 20.98
N GLY A 157 3.63 8.81 22.30
CA GLY A 157 3.40 7.53 22.97
C GLY A 157 2.20 6.77 22.39
N GLN A 158 1.07 7.45 22.18
CA GLN A 158 -0.14 6.82 21.63
C GLN A 158 0.05 6.31 20.19
N LEU A 159 0.76 7.06 19.34
CA LEU A 159 1.07 6.64 17.98
C LEU A 159 2.01 5.44 17.96
N LEU A 160 3.03 5.45 18.82
CA LEU A 160 3.98 4.35 18.98
C LEU A 160 3.30 3.09 19.53
N ASP A 161 2.49 3.22 20.57
CA ASP A 161 1.76 2.08 21.16
C ASP A 161 0.78 1.46 20.16
N LYS A 162 0.08 2.30 19.38
CA LYS A 162 -0.83 1.80 18.34
C LYS A 162 -0.08 1.06 17.24
N ALA A 163 1.04 1.61 16.75
CA ALA A 163 1.88 0.94 15.76
C ALA A 163 2.42 -0.39 16.30
N ALA A 164 2.94 -0.40 17.53
CA ALA A 164 3.42 -1.60 18.20
C ALA A 164 2.34 -2.68 18.34
N GLY A 165 1.14 -2.30 18.78
CA GLY A 165 0.01 -3.22 18.91
C GLY A 165 -0.41 -3.83 17.57
N LEU A 166 -0.38 -3.04 16.49
CA LEU A 166 -0.68 -3.53 15.14
C LEU A 166 0.41 -4.48 14.61
N TYR A 167 1.70 -4.23 14.88
CA TYR A 167 2.76 -5.18 14.54
C TYR A 167 2.59 -6.50 15.28
N TRP A 168 2.31 -6.47 16.59
CA TRP A 168 2.03 -7.69 17.34
C TRP A 168 0.81 -8.44 16.81
N ALA A 169 -0.29 -7.72 16.55
CA ALA A 169 -1.50 -8.31 15.99
C ALA A 169 -1.26 -8.97 14.62
N SER A 170 -0.35 -8.42 13.81
CA SER A 170 0.02 -9.01 12.52
C SER A 170 0.72 -10.38 12.62
N LEU A 171 1.19 -10.76 13.82
CA LEU A 171 1.92 -12.00 14.08
C LEU A 171 1.11 -13.02 14.90
N GLU A 172 -0.08 -12.68 15.40
CA GLU A 172 -0.82 -13.52 16.36
C GLU A 172 -1.21 -14.90 15.83
N ASN A 173 -1.48 -15.02 14.52
CA ASN A 173 -1.96 -16.27 13.91
C ASN A 173 -0.87 -16.94 13.06
N GLU A 174 0.22 -17.35 13.69
CA GLU A 174 1.38 -17.96 13.02
C GLU A 174 0.99 -19.09 12.06
N ASP A 175 0.06 -19.97 12.46
CA ASP A 175 -0.34 -21.12 11.65
C ASP A 175 -1.00 -20.72 10.33
N ALA A 176 -1.77 -19.62 10.32
CA ALA A 176 -2.35 -19.08 9.09
C ALA A 176 -1.34 -18.34 8.20
N LEU A 177 -0.14 -18.05 8.72
CA LEU A 177 0.90 -17.26 8.04
C LEU A 177 2.04 -18.10 7.46
N LYS A 178 1.95 -19.44 7.59
CA LYS A 178 2.89 -20.41 7.02
C LYS A 178 2.71 -20.64 5.51
N GLU A 179 1.76 -19.93 4.88
CA GLU A 179 1.62 -19.92 3.42
C GLU A 179 2.90 -19.39 2.75
N ASP A 180 3.21 -19.94 1.57
CA ASP A 180 4.41 -19.58 0.81
C ASP A 180 4.33 -18.11 0.38
N LEU A 181 5.41 -17.37 0.63
CA LEU A 181 5.52 -15.96 0.24
C LEU A 181 5.50 -15.77 -1.28
N SER A 182 5.64 -16.85 -2.07
CA SER A 182 5.57 -16.82 -3.53
C SER A 182 4.36 -16.05 -4.07
N ASP A 183 3.21 -16.18 -3.41
CA ASP A 183 1.98 -15.51 -3.82
C ASP A 183 1.99 -14.00 -3.50
N PHE A 184 2.82 -13.57 -2.56
CA PHE A 184 2.97 -12.20 -2.09
C PHE A 184 4.21 -11.49 -2.65
N GLN A 185 4.98 -12.11 -3.57
CA GLN A 185 6.13 -11.49 -4.24
C GLN A 185 5.81 -10.12 -4.84
N ILE A 186 4.56 -9.92 -5.28
CA ILE A 186 4.09 -8.64 -5.82
C ILE A 186 4.10 -7.48 -4.82
N LEU A 187 4.26 -7.77 -3.52
CA LEU A 187 4.36 -6.80 -2.42
C LEU A 187 5.79 -6.58 -1.95
N LEU A 188 6.72 -7.46 -2.32
CA LEU A 188 8.11 -7.37 -1.93
C LEU A 188 8.82 -6.29 -2.75
N THR A 189 9.62 -5.45 -2.08
CA THR A 189 10.57 -4.58 -2.77
C THR A 189 11.87 -5.34 -3.04
N SER A 190 12.64 -4.94 -4.07
CA SER A 190 13.85 -5.65 -4.54
C SER A 190 14.97 -5.88 -3.52
N ARG A 191 14.82 -5.40 -2.29
CA ARG A 191 15.74 -5.61 -1.15
C ARG A 191 15.40 -6.86 -0.33
N GLU A 192 14.18 -7.39 -0.47
CA GLU A 192 13.70 -8.59 0.20
C GLU A 192 14.27 -9.83 -0.52
N THR A 193 15.25 -10.51 0.06
CA THR A 193 15.82 -11.73 -0.53
C THR A 193 14.87 -12.92 -0.29
N GLU A 194 14.19 -13.39 -1.34
CA GLU A 194 13.26 -14.54 -1.32
C GLU A 194 13.82 -15.78 -0.59
N ASN A 195 15.14 -16.03 -0.69
CA ASN A 195 15.77 -17.20 -0.07
C ASN A 195 15.87 -17.15 1.47
N LEU A 196 15.70 -15.99 2.09
CA LEU A 196 15.80 -15.83 3.55
C LEU A 196 14.43 -15.67 4.22
N ARG A 197 13.34 -15.57 3.44
CA ARG A 197 11.99 -15.25 3.93
C ARG A 197 10.96 -16.11 3.20
N PRO A 198 10.88 -17.42 3.49
CA PRO A 198 10.03 -18.34 2.75
C PRO A 198 8.53 -18.14 3.01
N THR A 199 8.13 -17.61 4.17
CA THR A 199 6.70 -17.49 4.54
C THR A 199 6.26 -16.04 4.72
N LEU A 200 4.94 -15.84 4.67
CA LEU A 200 4.34 -14.55 5.05
C LEU A 200 4.68 -14.19 6.50
N PHE A 201 4.74 -15.17 7.40
CA PHE A 201 5.17 -14.95 8.78
C PHE A 201 6.57 -14.34 8.84
N ASP A 202 7.55 -14.91 8.12
CA ASP A 202 8.93 -14.40 8.12
C ASP A 202 9.00 -12.95 7.63
N PHE A 203 8.24 -12.62 6.59
CA PHE A 203 8.13 -11.26 6.08
C PHE A 203 7.57 -10.29 7.14
N LEU A 204 6.46 -10.64 7.78
CA LEU A 204 5.82 -9.79 8.79
C LEU A 204 6.67 -9.67 10.05
N ALA A 205 7.32 -10.76 10.47
CA ALA A 205 8.20 -10.79 11.63
C ALA A 205 9.41 -9.88 11.41
N HIS A 206 10.03 -9.93 10.24
CA HIS A 206 11.13 -9.02 9.89
C HIS A 206 10.71 -7.55 9.93
N ARG A 207 9.52 -7.22 9.42
CA ARG A 207 8.99 -5.84 9.49
C ARG A 207 8.77 -5.39 10.94
N ALA A 208 8.25 -6.27 11.79
CA ALA A 208 8.08 -5.98 13.22
C ALA A 208 9.43 -5.79 13.92
N ILE A 209 10.43 -6.64 13.63
CA ILE A 209 11.80 -6.51 14.14
C ILE A 209 12.41 -5.17 13.70
N ASP A 210 12.31 -4.82 12.41
CA ASP A 210 12.83 -3.54 11.90
C ASP A 210 12.22 -2.34 12.63
N TYR A 211 10.93 -2.43 12.99
CA TYR A 211 10.25 -1.42 13.80
C TYR A 211 10.77 -1.39 15.24
N PHE A 212 10.82 -2.53 15.92
CA PHE A 212 11.20 -2.60 17.34
C PHE A 212 12.69 -2.35 17.59
N ALA A 213 13.55 -2.67 16.61
CA ALA A 213 14.98 -2.39 16.65
C ALA A 213 15.32 -0.91 16.35
N ASN A 214 14.38 -0.12 15.81
CA ASN A 214 14.65 1.27 15.46
C ASN A 214 14.64 2.17 16.72
N GLU A 215 15.79 2.81 16.97
CA GLU A 215 16.00 3.65 18.15
C GLU A 215 15.12 4.90 18.24
N GLN A 216 14.49 5.32 17.14
CA GLN A 216 13.58 6.47 17.11
C GLN A 216 12.32 6.26 17.96
N ALA A 217 11.97 5.00 18.22
CA ALA A 217 10.89 4.62 19.13
C ALA A 217 11.27 4.78 20.62
N HIS A 218 12.56 5.01 20.94
CA HIS A 218 13.07 5.04 22.32
C HIS A 218 13.06 6.41 23.01
N LEU A 219 12.49 7.46 22.40
CA LEU A 219 12.71 8.83 22.88
C LEU A 219 11.89 9.22 24.14
N THR A 220 10.91 8.41 24.53
CA THR A 220 10.14 8.58 25.78
C THR A 220 10.33 7.36 26.68
N GLN A 221 11.56 7.13 27.15
CA GLN A 221 11.85 5.99 28.03
C GLN A 221 11.38 6.24 29.48
N PRO A 222 10.74 5.25 30.12
CA PRO A 222 10.42 5.32 31.54
C PRO A 222 11.69 5.28 32.40
N VAL A 223 11.57 5.66 33.67
CA VAL A 223 12.67 5.68 34.65
C VAL A 223 13.35 4.31 34.84
N TYR A 224 12.68 3.21 34.44
CA TYR A 224 13.18 1.84 34.49
C TYR A 224 13.42 1.26 33.08
N ALA A 225 14.04 2.04 32.21
CA ALA A 225 14.33 1.61 30.84
C ALA A 225 15.07 0.26 30.81
N PHE A 226 14.58 -0.66 29.98
CA PHE A 226 15.28 -1.92 29.74
C PHE A 226 16.52 -1.72 28.86
N TYR A 227 17.66 -2.28 29.29
CA TYR A 227 18.94 -2.23 28.58
C TYR A 227 19.41 -3.65 28.23
N VAL A 228 19.98 -3.83 27.04
CA VAL A 228 20.60 -5.07 26.57
C VAL A 228 22.06 -5.13 27.05
N ASP A 229 22.26 -5.45 28.32
CA ASP A 229 23.59 -5.43 28.95
C ASP A 229 23.98 -6.74 29.65
N ASN A 230 23.06 -7.72 29.73
CA ASN A 230 23.35 -9.03 30.30
C ASN A 230 24.13 -9.90 29.29
N PRO A 231 25.38 -10.32 29.62
CA PRO A 231 26.19 -11.17 28.75
C PRO A 231 25.52 -12.50 28.37
N GLU A 232 24.63 -13.02 29.23
CA GLU A 232 23.90 -14.26 28.97
C GLU A 232 22.93 -14.14 27.80
N TRP A 233 22.46 -12.93 27.46
CA TRP A 233 21.58 -12.68 26.33
C TRP A 233 22.28 -12.80 24.98
N PHE A 234 23.61 -12.90 24.98
CA PHE A 234 24.42 -13.15 23.79
C PHE A 234 24.86 -14.63 23.68
N ALA A 235 24.22 -15.52 24.44
CA ALA A 235 24.45 -16.96 24.34
C ALA A 235 24.09 -17.51 22.95
N PRO A 236 24.58 -18.69 22.56
CA PRO A 236 24.20 -19.34 21.32
C PRO A 236 22.67 -19.45 21.18
N ALA A 237 22.14 -19.36 19.95
CA ALA A 237 20.70 -19.29 19.69
C ALA A 237 19.87 -20.37 20.41
N GLY A 238 20.38 -21.61 20.48
CA GLY A 238 19.70 -22.71 21.17
C GLY A 238 19.56 -22.56 22.68
N ASP A 239 20.43 -21.76 23.30
CA ASP A 239 20.39 -21.42 24.73
C ASP A 239 19.59 -20.13 24.95
N PHE A 240 19.73 -19.15 24.05
CA PHE A 240 18.95 -17.91 24.07
C PHE A 240 17.45 -18.16 23.99
N VAL A 241 16.98 -19.02 23.08
CA VAL A 241 15.54 -19.32 22.89
C VAL A 241 14.89 -19.95 24.13
N LYS A 242 15.68 -20.58 25.02
CA LYS A 242 15.19 -21.17 26.27
C LYS A 242 15.22 -20.19 27.43
N MET A 243 15.87 -19.05 27.25
CA MET A 243 16.06 -18.06 28.29
C MET A 243 14.78 -17.29 28.54
N LYS A 244 14.44 -17.09 29.82
CA LYS A 244 13.33 -16.24 30.21
C LYS A 244 13.88 -14.89 30.64
N ILE A 245 13.69 -13.87 29.81
CA ILE A 245 14.09 -12.49 30.12
C ILE A 245 12.90 -11.84 30.82
N GLU A 246 13.10 -11.33 32.05
CA GLU A 246 12.06 -10.64 32.81
C GLU A 246 12.42 -9.15 32.95
N THR A 247 11.45 -8.27 32.75
CA THR A 247 11.62 -6.82 32.92
C THR A 247 10.34 -6.20 33.49
N ALA A 248 10.52 -5.14 34.29
CA ALA A 248 9.41 -4.30 34.75
C ALA A 248 8.91 -3.35 33.64
N ASP A 249 9.73 -3.08 32.62
CA ASP A 249 9.40 -2.25 31.46
C ASP A 249 8.99 -3.13 30.26
N THR A 250 7.80 -3.73 30.35
CA THR A 250 7.23 -4.61 29.31
C THR A 250 6.85 -3.86 28.02
N THR A 251 6.84 -2.52 28.09
CA THR A 251 6.64 -1.62 26.96
C THR A 251 7.92 -1.31 26.21
N SER A 252 9.09 -1.65 26.76
CA SER A 252 10.36 -1.37 26.11
C SER A 252 10.44 -2.01 24.72
N PHE A 253 10.74 -1.18 23.73
CA PHE A 253 11.01 -1.64 22.38
C PHE A 253 12.25 -2.53 22.30
N LYS A 254 13.28 -2.28 23.13
CA LYS A 254 14.48 -3.13 23.22
C LYS A 254 14.21 -4.50 23.82
N TYR A 255 13.18 -4.62 24.64
CA TYR A 255 12.73 -5.91 25.16
C TYR A 255 11.89 -6.67 24.13
N ARG A 256 11.18 -5.94 23.26
CA ARG A 256 10.31 -6.47 22.21
C ARG A 256 11.04 -6.80 20.90
N SER A 257 12.23 -6.24 20.69
CA SER A 257 13.14 -6.48 19.56
C SER A 257 13.88 -7.80 19.71
#